data_AF-A0A7S2UXZ8-F1
#
_entry.id   AF-A0A7S2UXZ8-F1
#
_cell.length_a   1.000
_cell.length_b   1.000
_cell.length_c   1.000
_cell.angle_alpha   90.00
_cell.angle_beta   90.00
_cell.angle_gamma   90.00
#
_symmetry.space_group_name_H-M   'P 1'
#
loop_
_entity.id
_entity.type
_entity.pdbx_description
1 polymer ?
#
loop_
_entity_poly.entity_id
_entity_poly.type
_entity_poly.pdbx_seq_one_letter_code
_entity_poly.pdbx_strand_id
1 'polypeptide(L)'
;GDAGAGGDQSEALAKAQADYLRCFRADSIIKDCEAIRKTLIGDKKWGVLGQSFGGFCLLTYLSFFPDSLLYGLFTGGLAPVLRSPDEVYTALSQRVVDRNDQFYKRYPGAIKRVRKIVAH
;
A
#
# COMPACT_ATOMS: atom_id res chain seq x y z
N GLY A 1 -0.29 -44.18 8.75
CA GLY A 1 -0.97 -42.93 8.41
C GLY A 1 -0.59 -41.91 9.46
N ASP A 2 0.03 -40.80 9.05
CA ASP A 2 0.18 -39.56 9.83
C ASP A 2 0.83 -38.46 8.96
N ALA A 3 0.22 -38.14 7.82
CA ALA A 3 0.65 -37.02 6.97
C ALA A 3 -0.30 -35.81 7.07
N GLY A 4 -1.28 -35.86 7.97
CA GLY A 4 -2.37 -34.87 8.07
C GLY A 4 -2.11 -33.72 9.04
N ALA A 5 -1.27 -33.90 10.06
CA ALA A 5 -1.12 -32.93 11.16
C ALA A 5 -0.25 -31.70 10.83
N GLY A 6 0.70 -31.82 9.89
CA GLY A 6 1.62 -30.73 9.53
C GLY A 6 1.03 -29.67 8.60
N GLY A 7 0.05 -30.04 7.77
CA GLY A 7 -0.64 -29.10 6.87
C GLY A 7 -1.59 -28.17 7.62
N ASP A 8 -2.33 -28.72 8.59
CA ASP A 8 -3.32 -28.02 9.40
C ASP A 8 -2.69 -26.91 10.28
N GLN A 9 -1.54 -27.19 10.89
CA GLN A 9 -0.79 -26.17 11.64
C GLN A 9 -0.21 -25.06 10.76
N SER A 10 0.25 -25.38 9.55
CA SER A 10 0.78 -24.38 8.62
C SER A 10 -0.31 -23.43 8.12
N GLU A 11 -1.49 -23.97 7.81
CA GLU A 11 -2.65 -23.18 7.40
C GLU A 11 -3.17 -22.29 8.54
N ALA A 12 -3.25 -22.83 9.77
CA ALA A 12 -3.62 -22.06 10.95
C ALA A 12 -2.65 -20.89 11.21
N LEU A 13 -1.34 -21.11 11.05
CA LEU A 13 -0.34 -20.05 11.19
C LEU A 13 -0.47 -18.98 10.10
N ALA A 14 -0.64 -19.39 8.83
CA ALA A 14 -0.84 -18.46 7.72
C ALA A 14 -2.10 -17.60 7.92
N LYS A 15 -3.19 -18.20 8.40
CA LYS A 15 -4.41 -17.48 8.75
C LYS A 15 -4.18 -16.49 9.89
N ALA A 16 -3.51 -16.89 10.96
CA ALA A 16 -3.21 -16.00 12.08
C ALA A 16 -2.35 -14.79 11.65
N GLN A 17 -1.36 -15.02 10.78
CA GLN A 17 -0.56 -13.94 10.19
C GLN A 17 -1.41 -13.01 9.33
N ALA A 18 -2.27 -13.55 8.47
CA ALA A 18 -3.18 -12.76 7.66
C ALA A 18 -4.11 -11.91 8.53
N ASP A 19 -4.73 -12.50 9.55
CA ASP A 19 -5.61 -11.81 10.49
C ASP A 19 -4.88 -10.67 11.22
N TYR A 20 -3.65 -10.90 11.66
CA TYR A 20 -2.81 -9.87 12.27
C TYR A 20 -2.49 -8.73 11.29
N LEU A 21 -2.10 -9.05 10.06
CA LEU A 21 -1.80 -8.04 9.03
C LEU A 21 -3.03 -7.21 8.63
N ARG A 22 -4.25 -7.75 8.74
CA ARG A 22 -5.49 -6.98 8.49
C ARG A 22 -5.63 -5.78 9.44
N CYS A 23 -5.04 -5.83 10.64
CA CYS A 23 -5.06 -4.72 11.59
C CYS A 23 -4.30 -3.48 11.10
N PHE A 24 -3.40 -3.62 10.12
CA PHE A 24 -2.54 -2.53 9.63
C PHE A 24 -2.92 -2.00 8.24
N ARG A 25 -4.08 -2.42 7.72
CA ARG A 25 -4.58 -1.93 6.44
C ARG A 25 -5.21 -0.54 6.57
N ALA A 26 -5.39 0.11 5.42
CA ALA A 26 -6.02 1.42 5.32
C ALA A 26 -7.37 1.50 6.03
N ASP A 27 -8.21 0.45 5.99
CA ASP A 27 -9.51 0.45 6.68
C ASP A 27 -9.39 0.52 8.20
N SER A 28 -8.38 -0.14 8.78
CA SER A 28 -8.11 -0.09 10.22
C SER A 28 -7.49 1.26 10.60
N ILE A 29 -6.50 1.73 9.84
CA ILE A 29 -5.86 3.04 10.03
C ILE A 29 -6.88 4.17 10.04
N ILE A 30 -7.85 4.14 9.11
CA ILE A 30 -8.88 5.18 9.03
C ILE A 30 -9.87 5.12 10.20
N LYS A 31 -10.21 3.93 10.70
CA LYS A 31 -11.03 3.81 11.92
C LYS A 31 -10.33 4.40 13.13
N ASP A 32 -9.01 4.19 13.24
CA ASP A 32 -8.20 4.81 14.29
C ASP A 32 -8.16 6.34 14.12
N CYS A 33 -7.99 6.84 12.89
CA CYS A 33 -8.07 8.28 12.60
C CYS A 33 -9.42 8.89 13.01
N GLU A 34 -10.54 8.20 12.77
CA GLU A 34 -11.86 8.65 13.21
C GLU A 34 -12.01 8.65 14.74
N ALA A 35 -11.49 7.62 15.41
CA ALA A 35 -11.48 7.58 16.88
C ALA A 35 -10.66 8.75 17.46
N ILE A 36 -9.51 9.05 16.87
CA ILE A 36 -8.67 10.20 17.23
C ILE A 36 -9.42 11.50 16.98
N ARG A 37 -10.02 11.70 15.80
CA ARG A 37 -10.79 12.90 15.47
C ARG A 37 -11.90 13.15 16.50
N LYS A 38 -12.70 12.13 16.78
CA LYS A 38 -13.80 12.22 17.76
C LYS A 38 -13.29 12.56 19.16
N THR A 39 -12.19 11.95 19.57
CA THR A 39 -11.57 12.21 20.88
C THR A 39 -11.05 13.65 20.98
N LEU A 40 -10.43 14.17 19.92
CA LEU A 40 -9.78 15.48 19.97
C LEU A 40 -10.73 16.65 19.71
N ILE A 41 -11.69 16.50 18.78
CA ILE A 41 -12.52 17.60 18.29
C ILE A 41 -14.01 17.27 18.22
N GLY A 42 -14.44 16.11 18.73
CA GLY A 42 -15.84 15.68 18.72
C GLY A 42 -16.35 15.46 17.29
N ASP A 43 -17.54 15.99 16.98
CA ASP A 43 -18.16 15.84 15.66
C ASP A 43 -17.69 16.88 14.63
N LYS A 44 -16.69 17.71 14.97
CA LYS A 44 -16.12 18.67 14.02
C LYS A 44 -15.36 17.94 12.91
N LYS A 45 -15.53 18.43 11.68
CA LYS A 45 -14.76 17.97 10.52
C LYS A 45 -13.31 18.44 10.61
N TRP A 46 -12.38 17.70 10.00
CA TRP A 46 -10.98 18.12 9.88
C TRP A 46 -10.42 17.97 8.46
N GLY A 47 -9.35 18.72 8.17
CA GLY A 47 -8.59 18.59 6.93
C GLY A 47 -7.51 17.53 7.08
N VAL A 48 -7.31 16.72 6.05
CA VAL A 48 -6.29 15.66 6.03
C VAL A 48 -5.40 15.75 4.79
N LEU A 49 -4.15 15.32 4.90
CA LEU A 49 -3.19 15.27 3.80
C LEU A 49 -2.63 13.85 3.69
N GLY A 50 -2.76 13.25 2.49
CA GLY A 50 -2.28 11.92 2.17
C GLY A 50 -1.07 11.96 1.25
N GLN A 51 0.08 11.49 1.75
CA GLN A 51 1.32 11.35 0.99
C GLN A 51 1.66 9.88 0.80
N SER A 52 2.07 9.48 -0.41
CA SER A 52 2.42 8.08 -0.71
C SER A 52 1.28 7.14 -0.30
N PHE A 53 1.53 6.09 0.50
CA PHE A 53 0.48 5.21 1.03
C PHE A 53 -0.63 5.97 1.79
N GLY A 54 -0.33 7.14 2.36
CA GLY A 54 -1.36 8.01 2.94
C GLY A 54 -2.43 8.46 1.94
N GLY A 55 -2.12 8.53 0.64
CA GLY A 55 -3.11 8.74 -0.42
C GLY A 55 -4.07 7.55 -0.58
N PHE A 56 -3.60 6.33 -0.39
CA PHE A 56 -4.46 5.12 -0.37
C PHE A 56 -5.40 5.18 0.84
N CYS A 57 -4.87 5.50 2.02
CA CYS A 57 -5.67 5.71 3.22
C CYS A 57 -6.69 6.84 3.04
N LEU A 58 -6.31 7.94 2.39
CA LEU A 58 -7.21 9.07 2.14
C LEU A 58 -8.41 8.68 1.25
N LEU A 59 -8.20 7.85 0.22
CA LEU A 59 -9.31 7.28 -0.56
C LEU A 59 -10.25 6.43 0.32
N THR A 60 -9.70 5.62 1.23
CA THR A 60 -10.51 4.85 2.20
C THR A 60 -11.29 5.77 3.15
N TYR A 61 -10.68 6.87 3.62
CA TYR A 61 -11.33 7.84 4.50
C TYR A 61 -12.53 8.50 3.80
N LEU A 62 -12.32 8.98 2.57
CA LEU A 62 -13.38 9.55 1.75
C LEU A 62 -14.51 8.56 1.46
N SER A 63 -14.21 7.26 1.39
CA SER A 63 -15.23 6.23 1.17
C SER A 63 -16.01 5.85 2.43
N PHE A 64 -15.37 5.81 3.59
CA PHE A 64 -15.98 5.29 4.83
C PHE A 64 -16.60 6.39 5.69
N PHE A 65 -15.96 7.56 5.73
CA PHE A 65 -16.35 8.69 6.60
C PHE A 65 -16.26 10.03 5.85
N PRO A 66 -16.93 10.19 4.68
CA PRO A 66 -16.86 11.42 3.89
C PRO A 66 -17.32 12.64 4.70
N ASP A 67 -18.31 12.46 5.57
CA ASP A 67 -18.88 13.56 6.36
C ASP A 67 -17.96 14.05 7.48
N SER A 68 -16.93 13.28 7.84
CA SER A 68 -15.95 13.66 8.85
C SER A 68 -14.85 14.59 8.33
N LEU A 69 -14.75 14.77 7.01
CA LEU A 69 -13.67 15.53 6.38
C LEU A 69 -14.13 16.91 5.91
N LEU A 70 -13.31 17.93 6.20
CA LEU A 70 -13.46 19.26 5.64
C LEU A 70 -12.86 19.34 4.23
N TYR A 71 -11.68 18.74 4.06
CA TYR A 71 -11.00 18.55 2.78
C TYR A 71 -9.95 17.44 2.89
N GLY A 72 -9.56 16.88 1.75
CA GLY A 72 -8.44 15.94 1.62
C GLY A 72 -7.46 16.42 0.55
N LEU A 73 -6.17 16.50 0.90
CA LEU A 73 -5.11 16.88 -0.03
C LEU A 73 -4.25 15.68 -0.38
N PHE A 74 -4.11 15.40 -1.68
CA PHE A 74 -3.23 14.34 -2.18
C PHE A 74 -1.88 14.93 -2.56
N THR A 75 -0.80 14.33 -2.08
CA THR A 75 0.58 14.66 -2.47
C THR A 75 1.29 13.48 -3.14
N GLY A 76 0.49 12.55 -3.68
CA GLY A 76 0.93 11.31 -4.31
C GLY A 76 0.15 10.11 -3.79
N GLY A 77 0.38 8.94 -4.39
CA GLY A 77 -0.23 7.69 -3.94
C GLY A 77 -1.74 7.61 -4.14
N LEU A 78 -2.23 8.04 -5.30
CA LEU A 78 -3.58 7.66 -5.73
C LEU A 78 -3.59 6.14 -5.99
N ALA A 79 -4.46 5.42 -5.29
CA ALA A 79 -4.62 3.99 -5.53
C ALA A 79 -5.25 3.78 -6.92
N PRO A 80 -4.84 2.75 -7.67
CA PRO A 80 -5.44 2.40 -8.95
C PRO A 80 -6.80 1.72 -8.72
N VAL A 81 -7.81 2.51 -8.36
CA VAL A 81 -9.17 2.03 -8.10
C VAL A 81 -9.74 1.40 -9.38
N LEU A 82 -10.44 0.26 -9.23
CA LEU A 82 -11.06 -0.49 -10.34
C LEU A 82 -10.06 -1.16 -11.31
N ARG A 83 -8.80 -1.32 -10.91
CA ARG A 83 -7.80 -2.09 -11.66
C ARG A 83 -7.34 -3.29 -10.85
N SER A 84 -7.04 -4.38 -11.53
CA SER A 84 -6.44 -5.54 -10.86
C SER A 84 -4.97 -5.23 -10.54
N PRO A 85 -4.39 -5.87 -9.50
CA PRO A 85 -2.95 -5.80 -9.27
C PRO A 85 -2.14 -6.17 -10.52
N ASP A 86 -2.57 -7.19 -11.26
CA ASP A 86 -1.87 -7.67 -12.46
C ASP A 86 -1.83 -6.60 -13.56
N GLU A 87 -2.92 -5.88 -13.80
CA GLU A 87 -2.94 -4.76 -14.75
C GLU A 87 -1.96 -3.65 -14.35
N VAL A 88 -1.93 -3.33 -13.06
CA VAL A 88 -1.06 -2.28 -12.51
C VAL A 88 0.40 -2.68 -12.63
N TYR A 89 0.75 -3.91 -12.24
CA TYR A 89 2.12 -4.42 -12.31
C TYR A 89 2.58 -4.60 -13.76
N THR A 90 1.71 -5.06 -14.66
CA THR A 90 2.02 -5.19 -16.09
C THR A 90 2.32 -3.83 -16.72
N ALA A 91 1.50 -2.81 -16.44
CA ALA A 91 1.76 -1.46 -16.93
C ALA A 91 3.03 -0.83 -16.33
N LEU A 92 3.33 -1.15 -15.06
CA LEU A 92 4.51 -0.64 -14.37
C LEU A 92 5.80 -1.31 -14.86
N SER A 93 5.79 -2.62 -15.10
CA SER A 93 6.98 -3.37 -15.50
C SER A 93 7.58 -2.83 -16.80
N GLN A 94 6.74 -2.53 -17.80
CA GLN A 94 7.19 -1.93 -19.05
C GLN A 94 7.86 -0.57 -18.83
N ARG A 95 7.26 0.29 -17.98
CA ARG A 95 7.83 1.61 -17.66
C ARG A 95 9.17 1.48 -16.94
N VAL A 96 9.32 0.49 -16.06
CA VAL A 96 10.59 0.22 -15.36
C VAL A 96 11.68 -0.19 -16.35
N VAL A 97 11.36 -1.04 -17.32
CA VAL A 97 12.28 -1.42 -18.41
C VAL A 97 12.73 -0.18 -19.19
N ASP A 98 11.79 0.63 -19.66
CA ASP A 98 12.10 1.84 -20.46
C ASP A 98 12.97 2.84 -19.68
N ARG A 99 12.71 3.00 -18.38
CA ARG A 99 13.50 3.87 -17.49
C ARG A 99 14.89 3.32 -17.24
N ASN A 100 15.03 2.01 -17.07
CA ASN A 100 16.33 1.37 -16.92
C ASN A 100 17.18 1.53 -18.20
N ASP A 101 16.58 1.36 -19.38
CA ASP A 101 17.27 1.57 -20.66
C ASP A 101 17.75 3.01 -20.83
N GLN A 102 16.92 3.99 -20.49
CA GLN A 102 17.30 5.41 -20.49
C GLN A 102 18.45 5.68 -19.51
N PHE A 103 18.39 5.10 -18.31
CA PHE A 103 19.41 5.24 -17.28
C PHE A 103 20.75 4.65 -17.74
N TYR A 104 20.75 3.44 -18.32
CA TYR A 104 21.99 2.81 -18.79
C TYR A 104 22.59 3.50 -20.01
N LYS A 105 21.76 4.03 -20.93
CA LYS A 105 22.25 4.90 -22.02
C LYS A 105 22.94 6.13 -21.47
N ARG A 106 22.39 6.76 -20.42
CA ARG A 106 22.98 7.94 -19.78
C ARG A 106 24.23 7.61 -18.97
N TYR A 107 24.27 6.44 -18.33
CA TYR A 107 25.33 5.99 -17.42
C TYR A 107 25.79 4.56 -17.72
N PRO A 108 26.53 4.31 -18.82
CA PRO A 108 26.92 2.94 -19.21
C PRO A 108 27.73 2.20 -18.12
N GLY A 109 28.56 2.91 -17.37
CA GLY A 109 29.35 2.35 -16.26
C GLY A 109 28.51 1.85 -15.08
N ALA A 110 27.23 2.24 -14.97
CA ALA A 110 26.35 1.77 -13.91
C ALA A 110 25.93 0.30 -14.08
N ILE A 111 25.94 -0.23 -15.31
CA ILE A 111 25.51 -1.61 -15.61
C ILE A 111 26.29 -2.63 -14.76
N LYS A 112 27.62 -2.49 -14.69
CA LYS A 112 28.48 -3.39 -13.90
C LYS A 112 28.14 -3.33 -12.40
N ARG A 113 27.85 -2.14 -11.88
CA ARG A 113 27.48 -1.95 -10.46
C ARG A 113 26.13 -2.57 -10.15
N VAL A 114 25.11 -2.32 -10.97
CA VAL A 114 23.79 -2.91 -10.76
C VAL A 114 23.85 -4.44 -10.82
N ARG A 115 24.56 -5.02 -11.79
CA ARG A 115 24.75 -6.48 -11.86
C ARG A 115 25.42 -7.07 -10.63
N LYS A 116 26.39 -6.36 -10.04
CA LYS A 116 27.02 -6.79 -8.79
C LYS A 116 26.03 -6.75 -7.62
N ILE A 117 25.20 -5.72 -7.53
CA ILE A 117 24.17 -5.60 -6.46
C ILE A 117 23.14 -6.72 -6.55
N VAL A 118 22.66 -7.03 -7.76
CA VAL A 118 21.61 -8.05 -7.98
C VAL A 118 22.11 -9.48 -7.75
N ALA A 119 23.42 -9.74 -7.83
CA ALA A 119 24.01 -11.06 -7.63
C ALA A 119 24.19 -11.45 -6.14
N HIS A 120 23.74 -10.61 -5.21
CA HIS A 120 23.80 -10.79 -3.77
C HIS A 120 22.39 -10.77 -3.17
#